data_AF-A0A4P6EZ39-F1
#
_entry.id   AF-A0A4P6EZ39-F1
#
_cell.length_a   1.000
_cell.length_b   1.000
_cell.length_c   1.000
_cell.angle_alpha   90.00
_cell.angle_beta   90.00
_cell.angle_gamma   90.00
#
_symmetry.space_group_name_H-M   'P 1'
#
loop_
_entity.id
_entity.type
_entity.pdbx_description
1 polymer ?
#
loop_
_entity_poly.entity_id
_entity_poly.type
_entity_poly.pdbx_seq_one_letter_code
_entity_poly.pdbx_strand_id
1 'polypeptide(L)'
;MSRHGIPVSAQQGQSPVAAALPLAGERLLPHKGKRYRTRWAAWGLMAAAFAGSLAAAVRTGEAAFCFMAAVLSLVMLISFAAPRIALAGMTAERQLPRSSVRAGEALHGMLHIHSAIPLPFVWFSANDEAVPASSPGRECIRCGTGAMPHVRRSITAEYELALDRGYTGSAISGWPQAICLV
;
A
#
# COMPACT_ATOMS: atom_id res chain seq x y z
N MET A 1 20.80 -8.54 53.73
CA MET A 1 20.74 -8.72 52.27
C MET A 1 19.74 -7.72 51.70
N SER A 2 20.20 -6.52 51.36
CA SER A 2 19.36 -5.42 50.88
C SER A 2 19.18 -5.52 49.36
N ARG A 3 17.93 -5.69 48.91
CA ARG A 3 17.58 -5.58 47.49
C ARG A 3 17.59 -4.10 47.10
N HIS A 4 18.59 -3.69 46.34
CA HIS A 4 18.56 -2.42 45.63
C HIS A 4 17.51 -2.49 44.51
N GLY A 5 16.45 -1.69 44.66
CA GLY A 5 15.45 -1.49 43.63
C GLY A 5 16.05 -0.67 42.49
N ILE A 6 15.97 -1.20 41.27
CA ILE A 6 16.27 -0.47 40.05
C ILE A 6 15.07 0.44 39.76
N PRO A 7 15.23 1.77 39.67
CA PRO A 7 14.15 2.64 39.24
C PRO A 7 13.91 2.41 37.74
N VAL A 8 12.80 1.74 37.43
CA VAL A 8 12.26 1.67 36.07
C VAL A 8 11.80 3.08 35.71
N SER A 9 12.69 3.83 35.07
CA SER A 9 12.34 5.11 34.47
C SER A 9 11.45 4.82 33.26
N ALA A 10 10.14 4.97 33.45
CA ALA A 10 9.16 5.02 32.38
C ALA A 10 9.44 6.26 31.53
N GLN A 11 10.37 6.13 30.57
CA GLN A 11 10.47 7.07 29.47
C GLN A 11 9.27 6.85 28.56
N GLN A 12 8.16 7.45 28.96
CA GLN A 12 7.02 7.74 28.12
C GLN A 12 7.49 8.82 27.12
N GLY A 13 8.26 8.38 26.14
CA GLY A 13 8.59 9.16 24.98
C GLY A 13 7.28 9.50 24.30
N GLN A 14 6.79 10.71 24.53
CA GLN A 14 5.92 11.42 23.61
C GLN A 14 6.66 11.43 22.27
N SER A 15 6.47 10.36 21.52
CA SER A 15 6.74 10.33 20.10
C SER A 15 5.97 11.53 19.55
N PRO A 16 6.63 12.46 18.84
CA PRO A 16 5.92 13.58 18.24
C PRO A 16 4.83 12.96 17.38
N VAL A 17 3.58 13.04 17.87
CA VAL A 17 2.38 12.60 17.17
C VAL A 17 2.32 13.51 15.96
N ALA A 18 3.01 13.08 14.91
CA ALA A 18 3.17 13.78 13.67
C ALA A 18 1.76 13.99 13.16
N ALA A 19 1.27 15.22 13.32
CA ALA A 19 -0.08 15.69 13.00
C ALA A 19 -0.84 14.64 12.20
N ALA A 20 -1.53 13.74 12.93
CA ALA A 20 -2.39 12.75 12.32
C ALA A 20 -3.41 13.59 11.56
N LEU A 21 -3.26 13.66 10.24
CA LEU A 21 -4.24 14.30 9.39
C LEU A 21 -5.56 13.64 9.75
N PRO A 22 -6.55 14.37 10.31
CA PRO A 22 -7.84 13.80 10.58
C PRO A 22 -8.43 13.44 9.22
N LEU A 23 -8.25 12.20 8.80
CA LEU A 23 -8.97 11.60 7.69
C LEU A 23 -10.41 11.53 8.17
N ALA A 24 -11.11 12.63 7.93
CA ALA A 24 -12.43 12.92 8.45
C ALA A 24 -13.40 11.83 8.01
N GLY A 25 -13.69 10.88 8.92
CA GLY A 25 -14.93 10.10 9.01
C GLY A 25 -15.53 9.54 7.72
N GLU A 26 -14.76 9.34 6.66
CA GLU A 26 -15.26 8.67 5.46
C GLU A 26 -15.44 7.22 5.81
N ARG A 27 -16.70 6.85 6.10
CA ARG A 27 -17.11 5.45 6.21
C ARG A 27 -16.66 4.75 4.94
N LEU A 28 -15.65 3.89 5.08
CA LEU A 28 -15.08 3.09 3.99
C LEU A 28 -16.18 2.20 3.43
N LEU A 29 -16.85 2.67 2.38
CA LEU A 29 -17.84 1.88 1.67
C LEU A 29 -17.12 0.72 0.96
N PRO A 30 -17.71 -0.48 0.92
CA PRO A 30 -17.12 -1.64 0.27
C PRO A 30 -16.90 -1.36 -1.22
N HIS A 31 -15.66 -1.08 -1.60
CA HIS A 31 -15.34 -0.74 -2.99
C HIS A 31 -15.29 -2.02 -3.82
N LYS A 32 -16.34 -2.26 -4.62
CA LYS A 32 -16.41 -3.38 -5.57
C LYS A 32 -15.36 -3.15 -6.65
N GLY A 33 -14.18 -3.75 -6.50
CA GLY A 33 -13.01 -3.52 -7.34
C GLY A 33 -13.30 -3.82 -8.81
N LYS A 34 -13.58 -2.79 -9.62
CA LYS A 34 -13.59 -2.93 -11.08
C LYS A 34 -12.16 -3.19 -11.52
N ARG A 35 -11.93 -4.36 -12.12
CA ARG A 35 -10.63 -4.74 -12.69
C ARG A 35 -10.21 -3.67 -13.71
N TYR A 36 -9.14 -2.94 -13.41
CA TYR A 36 -8.70 -1.76 -14.16
C TYR A 36 -8.15 -2.19 -15.55
N ARG A 37 -9.04 -2.37 -16.55
CA ARG A 37 -8.66 -2.83 -17.91
C ARG A 37 -7.82 -1.80 -18.68
N THR A 38 -7.92 -0.53 -18.31
CA THR A 38 -7.21 0.60 -18.93
C THR A 38 -5.69 0.44 -18.87
N ARG A 39 -5.15 -0.25 -17.86
CA ARG A 39 -3.71 -0.49 -17.73
C ARG A 39 -3.16 -1.30 -18.91
N TRP A 40 -3.81 -2.40 -19.27
CA TRP A 40 -3.37 -3.25 -20.39
C TRP A 40 -3.45 -2.53 -21.73
N ALA A 41 -4.47 -1.68 -21.93
CA ALA A 41 -4.58 -0.87 -23.14
C ALA A 41 -3.44 0.17 -23.25
N ALA A 42 -3.10 0.85 -22.14
CA ALA A 42 -2.00 1.79 -22.10
C ALA A 42 -0.65 1.13 -22.42
N TRP A 43 -0.38 -0.05 -21.84
CA TRP A 43 0.83 -0.81 -22.14
C TRP A 43 0.89 -1.28 -23.60
N GLY A 44 -0.24 -1.72 -24.16
CA GLY A 44 -0.32 -2.09 -25.57
C GLY A 44 -0.04 -0.92 -26.50
N LEU A 45 -0.60 0.26 -26.21
CA LEU A 45 -0.37 1.48 -26.99
C LEU A 45 1.10 1.91 -26.93
N MET A 46 1.71 1.91 -25.73
CA MET A 46 3.13 2.24 -25.56
C MET A 46 4.05 1.25 -26.29
N ALA A 47 3.78 -0.05 -26.21
CA ALA A 47 4.54 -1.07 -26.91
C ALA A 47 4.41 -0.93 -28.45
N ALA A 48 3.21 -0.62 -28.95
CA ALA A 48 2.98 -0.37 -30.37
C ALA A 48 3.72 0.88 -30.87
N ALA A 49 3.68 1.98 -30.11
CA ALA A 49 4.41 3.20 -30.42
C ALA A 49 5.93 2.96 -30.42
N PHE A 50 6.43 2.21 -29.43
CA PHE A 50 7.83 1.82 -29.35
C PHE A 50 8.25 0.98 -30.56
N ALA A 51 7.52 -0.09 -30.87
CA ALA A 51 7.82 -0.94 -32.03
C ALA A 51 7.78 -0.17 -33.36
N GLY A 52 6.81 0.74 -33.52
CA GLY A 52 6.71 1.61 -34.69
C GLY A 52 7.92 2.55 -34.82
N SER A 53 8.32 3.20 -33.73
CA SER A 53 9.50 4.08 -33.70
C SER A 53 10.80 3.32 -34.00
N LEU A 54 10.94 2.11 -33.44
CA LEU A 54 12.11 1.27 -33.66
C LEU A 54 12.18 0.77 -35.12
N ALA A 55 11.05 0.34 -35.68
CA ALA A 55 10.97 -0.08 -37.07
C ALA A 55 11.29 1.07 -38.04
N ALA A 56 10.82 2.29 -37.75
CA ALA A 56 11.14 3.49 -38.52
C ALA A 56 12.63 3.83 -38.42
N ALA A 57 13.22 3.77 -37.22
CA ALA A 57 14.64 4.01 -36.98
C ALA A 57 15.53 3.03 -37.76
N VAL A 58 15.20 1.74 -37.76
CA VAL A 58 15.96 0.70 -38.48
C VAL A 58 15.88 0.88 -40.00
N ARG A 59 14.75 1.36 -40.53
CA ARG A 59 14.55 1.52 -41.98
C ARG A 59 15.14 2.80 -42.55
N THR A 60 14.97 3.92 -41.85
CA THR A 60 15.36 5.24 -42.36
C THR A 60 16.73 5.69 -41.87
N GLY A 61 17.16 5.21 -40.70
CA GLY A 61 18.39 5.68 -40.05
C GLY A 61 18.35 7.13 -39.59
N GLU A 62 17.19 7.80 -39.62
CA GLU A 62 17.10 9.20 -39.20
C GLU A 62 17.26 9.34 -37.68
N ALA A 63 18.03 10.36 -37.28
CA ALA A 63 18.31 10.63 -35.87
C ALA A 63 17.04 10.86 -35.04
N ALA A 64 15.99 11.42 -35.65
CA ALA A 64 14.72 11.68 -34.98
C ALA A 64 14.03 10.41 -34.46
N PHE A 65 14.00 9.34 -35.27
CA PHE A 65 13.37 8.07 -34.86
C PHE A 65 14.20 7.34 -33.81
N CYS A 66 15.54 7.38 -33.91
CA CYS A 66 16.42 6.85 -32.88
C CYS A 66 16.21 7.56 -31.54
N PHE A 67 16.07 8.90 -31.55
CA PHE A 67 15.77 9.68 -30.36
C PHE A 67 14.41 9.31 -29.76
N MET A 68 13.36 9.22 -30.57
CA MET A 68 12.04 8.78 -30.10
C MET A 68 12.08 7.37 -29.47
N ALA A 69 12.75 6.42 -30.13
CA ALA A 69 12.88 5.05 -29.62
C ALA A 69 13.65 5.02 -28.29
N ALA A 70 14.71 5.82 -28.14
CA ALA A 70 15.47 5.94 -26.91
C ALA A 70 14.62 6.52 -25.76
N VAL A 71 13.87 7.59 -26.02
CA VAL A 71 12.97 8.21 -25.02
C VAL A 71 11.88 7.23 -24.60
N LEU A 72 11.22 6.55 -25.55
CA LEU A 72 10.20 5.55 -25.23
C LEU A 72 10.77 4.38 -24.44
N SER A 73 11.98 3.91 -24.77
CA SER A 73 12.68 2.87 -24.01
C SER A 73 12.90 3.29 -22.56
N LEU A 74 13.38 4.52 -22.36
CA LEU A 74 13.63 5.07 -21.03
C LEU A 74 12.33 5.18 -20.22
N VAL A 75 11.25 5.68 -20.83
CA VAL A 75 9.93 5.77 -20.19
C VAL A 75 9.42 4.38 -19.79
N MET A 76 9.53 3.38 -20.67
CA MET A 76 9.13 2.00 -20.35
C MET A 76 9.98 1.41 -19.22
N LEU A 77 11.30 1.63 -19.26
CA LEU A 77 12.23 1.16 -18.23
C LEU A 77 11.89 1.76 -16.87
N ILE A 78 11.71 3.08 -16.79
CA ILE A 78 11.35 3.78 -15.54
C ILE A 78 9.98 3.32 -15.05
N SER A 79 8.99 3.22 -15.95
CA SER A 79 7.63 2.79 -15.61
C SER A 79 7.58 1.38 -15.04
N PHE A 80 8.52 0.51 -15.41
CA PHE A 80 8.63 -0.85 -14.89
C PHE A 80 9.49 -0.95 -13.64
N ALA A 81 10.63 -0.24 -13.61
CA ALA A 81 11.57 -0.28 -12.50
C ALA A 81 11.02 0.43 -11.26
N ALA A 82 10.40 1.60 -11.40
CA ALA A 82 9.93 2.40 -10.28
C ALA A 82 8.92 1.62 -9.39
N PRO A 83 7.91 0.91 -9.92
CA PRO A 83 7.04 0.09 -9.11
C PRO A 83 7.74 -1.05 -8.37
N ARG A 84 8.75 -1.68 -8.98
CA ARG A 84 9.49 -2.77 -8.32
C ARG A 84 10.36 -2.28 -7.20
N ILE A 85 11.07 -1.18 -7.42
CA ILE A 85 11.88 -0.52 -6.39
C ILE A 85 10.98 -0.05 -5.25
N ALA A 86 9.79 0.49 -5.58
CA ALA A 86 8.79 0.88 -4.60
C ALA A 86 8.36 -0.28 -3.71
N LEU A 87 8.00 -1.42 -4.30
CA LEU A 87 7.58 -2.61 -3.55
C LEU A 87 8.71 -3.20 -2.71
N ALA A 88 9.94 -3.20 -3.22
CA ALA A 88 11.10 -3.78 -2.52
C ALA A 88 11.45 -3.02 -1.23
N GLY A 89 11.14 -1.72 -1.16
CA GLY A 89 11.44 -0.87 -0.01
C GLY A 89 10.31 -0.74 0.99
N MET A 90 9.13 -1.35 0.78
CA MET A 90 7.97 -1.17 1.64
C MET A 90 7.81 -2.30 2.66
N THR A 91 7.69 -1.94 3.93
CA THR A 91 7.24 -2.83 5.00
C THR A 91 5.94 -2.29 5.58
N ALA A 92 5.02 -3.18 5.92
CA ALA A 92 3.74 -2.83 6.49
C ALA A 92 3.56 -3.61 7.79
N GLU A 93 3.40 -2.88 8.88
CA GLU A 93 3.18 -3.42 10.21
C GLU A 93 1.76 -3.06 10.65
N ARG A 94 1.00 -4.08 11.04
CA ARG A 94 -0.35 -3.91 11.58
C ARG A 94 -0.25 -4.01 13.10
N GLN A 95 -0.77 -3.00 13.78
CA GLN A 95 -0.91 -3.00 15.23
C GLN A 95 -2.40 -3.06 15.59
N LEU A 96 -2.75 -4.09 16.36
CA LEU A 96 -4.10 -4.31 16.89
C LEU A 96 -4.02 -4.10 18.40
N PRO A 97 -4.84 -3.22 18.99
CA PRO A 97 -4.81 -2.96 20.43
C PRO A 97 -5.31 -4.17 21.24
N ARG A 98 -6.10 -5.06 20.63
CA ARG A 98 -6.64 -6.27 21.26
C ARG A 98 -6.58 -7.45 20.28
N SER A 99 -6.29 -8.63 20.80
CA SER A 99 -6.24 -9.89 20.04
C SER A 99 -7.63 -10.52 19.79
N SER A 100 -8.63 -10.12 20.56
CA SER A 100 -10.03 -10.54 20.37
C SER A 100 -10.98 -9.36 20.57
N VAL A 101 -12.03 -9.32 19.74
CA VAL A 101 -13.08 -8.30 19.78
C VAL A 101 -14.43 -9.00 19.70
N ARG A 102 -15.39 -8.57 20.53
CA ARG A 102 -16.74 -9.17 20.57
C ARG A 102 -17.55 -8.74 19.35
N ALA A 103 -18.55 -9.54 19.01
CA ALA A 103 -19.50 -9.17 17.96
C ALA A 103 -20.18 -7.83 18.31
N GLY A 104 -20.29 -6.93 17.33
CA GLY A 104 -20.88 -5.61 17.50
C GLY A 104 -19.96 -4.55 18.10
N GLU A 105 -18.71 -4.89 18.44
CA GLU A 105 -17.70 -3.90 18.84
C GLU A 105 -16.91 -3.41 17.61
N ALA A 106 -16.61 -2.11 17.59
CA ALA A 106 -15.72 -1.53 16.59
C ALA A 106 -14.26 -1.91 16.89
N LEU A 107 -13.55 -2.44 15.89
CA LEU A 107 -12.13 -2.71 15.98
C LEU A 107 -11.36 -1.52 15.43
N HIS A 108 -10.66 -0.82 16.31
CA HIS A 108 -9.67 0.17 15.92
C HIS A 108 -8.35 -0.52 15.58
N GLY A 109 -7.90 -0.38 14.34
CA GLY A 109 -6.62 -0.88 13.87
C GLY A 109 -5.69 0.26 13.49
N MET A 110 -4.40 0.07 13.69
CA MET A 110 -3.35 0.96 13.18
C MET A 110 -2.52 0.22 12.13
N LEU A 111 -2.36 0.82 10.96
CA LEU A 111 -1.48 0.33 9.92
C LEU A 111 -0.29 1.29 9.77
N HIS A 112 0.90 0.79 10.08
CA HIS A 112 2.14 1.51 9.88
C HIS A 112 2.79 1.01 8.59
N ILE A 113 2.91 1.91 7.61
CA ILE A 113 3.59 1.64 6.36
C ILE A 113 4.93 2.39 6.41
N HIS A 114 6.02 1.63 6.35
CA HIS A 114 7.37 2.14 6.29
C HIS A 114 7.93 1.94 4.88
N SER A 115 8.64 2.94 4.38
CA SER A 115 9.35 2.87 3.12
C SER A 115 10.81 3.24 3.33
N ALA A 116 11.71 2.38 2.86
CA ALA A 116 13.16 2.60 2.89
C ALA A 116 13.58 3.75 1.96
N ILE A 117 12.82 3.98 0.88
CA ILE A 117 13.14 4.95 -0.16
C ILE A 117 11.99 5.96 -0.25
N PRO A 118 12.25 7.29 -0.27
CA PRO A 118 11.19 8.25 -0.56
C PRO A 118 10.73 8.07 -2.01
N LEU A 119 9.46 7.70 -2.19
CA LEU A 119 8.89 7.42 -3.50
C LEU A 119 8.02 8.59 -3.95
N PRO A 120 8.53 9.48 -4.83
CA PRO A 120 7.71 10.53 -5.39
C PRO A 120 6.67 9.90 -6.34
N PHE A 121 5.44 10.40 -6.29
CA PHE A 121 4.36 10.07 -7.24
C PHE A 121 3.81 8.63 -7.21
N VAL A 122 4.07 7.88 -6.14
CA VAL A 122 3.52 6.53 -6.00
C VAL A 122 2.22 6.56 -5.19
N TRP A 123 1.12 6.13 -5.80
CA TRP A 123 -0.15 5.91 -5.12
C TRP A 123 -0.20 4.47 -4.64
N PHE A 124 -0.39 4.28 -3.34
CA PHE A 124 -0.61 2.95 -2.79
C PHE A 124 -2.01 2.84 -2.21
N SER A 125 -2.61 1.68 -2.40
CA SER A 125 -3.82 1.25 -1.71
C SER A 125 -3.46 0.07 -0.84
N ALA A 126 -3.61 0.24 0.47
CA ALA A 126 -3.53 -0.88 1.40
C ALA A 126 -4.91 -1.55 1.45
N ASN A 127 -4.95 -2.86 1.24
CA ASN A 127 -6.15 -3.66 1.44
C ASN A 127 -5.91 -4.55 2.66
N ASP A 128 -6.67 -4.30 3.73
CA ASP A 128 -6.75 -5.23 4.86
C ASP A 128 -7.87 -6.24 4.58
N GLU A 129 -7.58 -7.51 4.83
CA GLU A 129 -8.50 -8.63 4.63
C GLU A 129 -8.72 -9.33 5.98
N ALA A 130 -9.95 -9.28 6.48
CA ALA A 130 -10.35 -9.98 7.69
C ALA A 130 -11.14 -11.25 7.31
N VAL A 131 -10.70 -12.42 7.78
CA VAL A 131 -11.36 -13.70 7.55
C VAL A 131 -12.02 -14.16 8.86
N PRO A 132 -13.37 -14.20 8.94
CA PRO A 132 -14.05 -14.62 10.15
C PRO A 132 -13.69 -16.08 10.49
N ALA A 133 -13.32 -16.35 11.75
CA ALA A 133 -12.98 -17.70 12.20
C ALA A 133 -14.15 -18.71 12.07
N SER A 134 -15.39 -18.20 12.06
CA SER A 134 -16.63 -19.00 12.12
C SER A 134 -17.44 -19.00 10.83
N SER A 135 -17.02 -18.32 9.76
CA SER A 135 -17.80 -18.24 8.52
C SER A 135 -17.32 -19.25 7.47
N PRO A 136 -18.15 -20.23 7.06
CA PRO A 136 -17.85 -21.08 5.90
C PRO A 136 -17.92 -20.30 4.57
N GLY A 137 -18.51 -19.10 4.57
CA GLY A 137 -18.42 -18.14 3.48
C GLY A 137 -17.25 -17.20 3.70
N ARG A 138 -16.25 -17.23 2.80
CA ARG A 138 -15.10 -16.32 2.76
C ARG A 138 -15.51 -14.90 2.37
N GLU A 139 -16.37 -14.27 3.16
CA GLU A 139 -16.72 -12.87 2.97
C GLU A 139 -15.56 -12.03 3.49
N CYS A 140 -14.68 -11.67 2.56
CA CYS A 140 -13.53 -10.84 2.83
C CYS A 140 -13.97 -9.38 2.87
N ILE A 141 -13.94 -8.76 4.06
CA ILE A 141 -14.15 -7.33 4.21
C ILE A 141 -12.87 -6.64 3.74
N ARG A 142 -12.99 -5.80 2.71
CA ARG A 142 -11.88 -5.08 2.10
C ARG A 142 -11.95 -3.61 2.47
N CYS A 143 -11.05 -3.17 3.34
CA CYS A 143 -10.87 -1.77 3.66
C CYS A 143 -9.70 -1.23 2.84
N GLY A 144 -9.95 -0.20 2.03
CA GLY A 144 -8.98 0.40 1.13
C GLY A 144 -8.79 1.88 1.42
N THR A 145 -7.62 2.25 1.95
CA THR A 145 -7.24 3.66 2.08
C THR A 145 -6.20 3.99 1.01
N GLY A 146 -6.47 5.01 0.21
CA GLY A 146 -5.49 5.60 -0.70
C GLY A 146 -4.77 6.73 0.02
N ALA A 147 -3.46 6.65 0.15
CA ALA A 147 -2.66 7.75 0.68
C ALA A 147 -1.60 8.14 -0.34
N MET A 148 -1.40 9.45 -0.47
CA MET A 148 -0.30 10.00 -1.26
C MET A 148 0.88 10.19 -0.30
N PRO A 149 1.96 9.40 -0.41
CA PRO A 149 3.15 9.61 0.40
C PRO A 149 3.79 10.92 -0.01
N HIS A 150 3.46 12.01 0.69
CA HIS A 150 4.25 13.23 0.63
C HIS A 150 5.63 12.95 1.20
N VAL A 151 6.62 12.56 0.38
CA VAL A 151 8.08 12.45 0.66
C VAL A 151 8.46 11.89 2.05
N ARG A 152 7.55 11.20 2.74
CA ARG A 152 7.69 10.74 4.11
C ARG A 152 7.96 9.25 4.08
N ARG A 153 8.95 8.84 4.87
CA ARG A 153 9.38 7.44 4.98
C ARG A 153 8.42 6.57 5.79
N SER A 154 7.49 7.17 6.53
CA SER A 154 6.50 6.44 7.31
C SER A 154 5.12 7.12 7.25
N ILE A 155 4.09 6.29 7.15
CA ILE A 155 2.68 6.69 7.16
C ILE A 155 1.97 5.80 8.15
N THR A 156 1.18 6.42 9.02
CA THR A 156 0.30 5.71 9.95
C THR A 156 -1.12 6.00 9.53
N ALA A 157 -1.88 4.95 9.25
CA ALA A 157 -3.29 5.03 8.94
C ALA A 157 -4.08 4.37 10.08
N GLU A 158 -4.93 5.14 10.72
CA GLU A 158 -5.90 4.64 11.69
C GLU A 158 -7.19 4.30 10.95
N TYR A 159 -7.77 3.16 11.27
CA TYR A 159 -9.03 2.73 10.68
C TYR A 159 -9.91 2.06 11.72
N GLU A 160 -11.22 2.20 11.52
CA GLU A 160 -12.24 1.58 12.35
C GLU A 160 -13.03 0.59 11.51
N LEU A 161 -13.04 -0.67 11.94
CA LEU A 161 -13.87 -1.72 11.35
C LEU A 161 -15.08 -1.96 12.25
N ALA A 162 -16.27 -1.67 11.74
CA ALA A 162 -17.51 -2.14 12.34
C ALA A 162 -17.67 -3.64 12.05
N LEU A 163 -17.54 -4.47 13.09
CA LEU A 163 -17.67 -5.92 12.98
C LEU A 163 -19.07 -6.35 13.44
N ASP A 164 -19.91 -6.78 12.50
CA ASP A 164 -21.23 -7.34 12.83
C ASP A 164 -21.13 -8.72 13.51
N ARG A 165 -19.97 -9.38 13.42
CA ARG A 165 -19.72 -10.73 13.98
C ARG A 165 -18.39 -10.77 14.75
N GLY A 166 -18.33 -11.63 15.76
CA GLY A 166 -17.14 -11.77 16.61
C GLY A 166 -15.93 -12.26 15.80
N TYR A 167 -14.76 -11.69 16.08
CA TYR A 167 -13.51 -11.99 15.39
C TYR A 167 -12.45 -12.45 16.38
N THR A 168 -11.88 -13.63 16.15
CA THR A 168 -10.69 -14.12 16.86
C THR A 168 -9.51 -14.02 15.90
N GLY A 169 -8.69 -12.99 16.09
CA GLY A 169 -7.45 -12.85 15.32
C GLY A 169 -6.42 -13.82 15.88
N SER A 170 -6.26 -15.01 15.26
CA SER A 170 -4.94 -15.62 15.29
C SER A 170 -4.03 -14.71 14.46
N ALA A 171 -2.84 -14.42 14.96
CA ALA A 171 -1.86 -13.56 14.31
C ALA A 171 -1.83 -13.86 12.81
N ILE A 172 -2.37 -12.92 12.02
CA ILE A 172 -2.46 -13.06 10.57
C ILE A 172 -1.03 -12.94 10.08
N SER A 173 -0.35 -14.08 9.94
CA SER A 173 1.00 -14.20 9.39
C SER A 173 1.04 -13.99 7.87
N GLY A 174 -0.04 -13.45 7.31
CA GLY A 174 -0.15 -13.11 5.90
C GLY A 174 0.26 -11.66 5.72
N TRP A 175 1.40 -11.45 5.07
CA TRP A 175 1.75 -10.18 4.47
C TRP A 175 0.55 -9.59 3.72
N PRO A 176 0.33 -8.26 3.73
CA PRO A 176 -0.69 -7.64 2.90
C PRO A 176 -0.46 -8.05 1.44
N GLN A 177 -1.31 -8.92 0.91
CA GLN A 177 -1.03 -9.64 -0.34
C GLN A 177 -1.13 -8.78 -1.60
N ALA A 178 -1.52 -7.52 -1.50
CA ALA A 178 -1.58 -6.64 -2.66
C ALA A 178 -1.42 -5.18 -2.26
N ILE A 179 -0.18 -4.71 -2.18
CA ILE A 179 0.10 -3.30 -2.44
C ILE A 179 -0.06 -3.11 -3.95
N CYS A 180 -1.23 -2.63 -4.37
CA CYS A 180 -1.43 -2.21 -5.74
C CYS A 180 -0.85 -0.80 -5.90
N LEU A 181 0.22 -0.71 -6.71
CA LEU A 181 0.69 0.55 -7.23
C LEU A 181 -0.22 0.96 -8.38
N VAL A 182 -1.00 2.01 -8.12
CA VAL A 182 -1.91 2.63 -9.10
C VAL A 182 -1.12 3.57 -9.99
#